data_AF-A0AAP2HQJ7-F1
#
_entry.id   AF-A0AAP2HQJ7-F1
#
_cell.length_a   1.000
_cell.length_b   1.000
_cell.length_c   1.000
_cell.angle_alpha   90.00
_cell.angle_beta   90.00
_cell.angle_gamma   90.00
#
_symmetry.space_group_name_H-M   'P 1'
#
loop_
_entity.id
_entity.type
_entity.pdbx_description
1 polymer ?
#
loop_
_entity_poly.entity_id
_entity_poly.type
_entity_poly.pdbx_seq_one_letter_code
_entity_poly.pdbx_strand_id
1 'polypeptide(L)'
;MMALTPEKREVLKLARVKVSEAPRFGHICPILNAVREEHPDLSRAVMEIKAYIVAALDGANTLETWQLRNGFLGYSDIDQCRRDRLAWIDWMLDEPKEA
;
A
#
# COMPACT_ATOMS: atom_id res chain seq x y z
N MET A 1 3.28 -14.53 2.89
CA MET A 1 4.02 -13.59 3.76
C MET A 1 5.15 -12.97 2.94
N MET A 2 5.50 -11.70 3.13
CA MET A 2 6.54 -11.01 2.35
C MET A 2 7.76 -10.73 3.22
N ALA A 3 8.96 -11.17 2.80
CA ALA A 3 10.20 -10.74 3.42
C ALA A 3 10.49 -9.27 3.05
N LEU A 4 10.68 -8.42 4.06
CA LEU A 4 10.88 -6.98 3.91
C LEU A 4 12.37 -6.64 3.65
N THR A 5 12.79 -6.81 2.39
CA THR A 5 14.14 -6.42 1.94
C THR A 5 14.36 -4.90 2.03
N PRO A 6 15.62 -4.42 2.01
CA PRO A 6 15.91 -2.99 2.01
C PRO A 6 15.18 -2.21 0.91
N GLU A 7 15.10 -2.78 -0.30
CA GLU A 7 14.43 -2.17 -1.45
C GLU A 7 12.92 -2.07 -1.22
N LYS A 8 12.30 -3.10 -0.65
CA LYS A 8 10.87 -3.08 -0.31
C LYS A 8 10.57 -2.07 0.77
N ARG A 9 11.44 -1.98 1.79
CA ARG A 9 11.32 -0.97 2.85
C ARG A 9 11.41 0.43 2.25
N GLU A 10 12.30 0.66 1.29
CA GLU A 10 12.43 1.94 0.62
C GLU A 10 11.20 2.28 -0.22
N VAL A 11 10.68 1.33 -1.01
CA VAL A 11 9.43 1.51 -1.77
C VAL A 11 8.28 1.92 -0.84
N LEU A 12 8.14 1.26 0.32
CA LEU A 12 7.08 1.58 1.27
C LEU A 12 7.25 2.97 1.90
N LYS A 13 8.48 3.40 2.21
CA LYS A 13 8.75 4.77 2.68
C LYS A 13 8.37 5.81 1.63
N LEU A 14 8.76 5.61 0.37
CA LEU A 14 8.41 6.49 -0.74
C LEU A 14 6.89 6.54 -0.96
N ALA A 15 6.23 5.39 -0.91
CA ALA A 15 4.78 5.30 -0.99
C ALA A 15 4.10 6.06 0.16
N ARG A 16 4.62 5.95 1.39
CA ARG A 16 4.13 6.67 2.57
C ARG A 16 4.20 8.19 2.38
N VAL A 17 5.34 8.70 1.88
CA VAL A 17 5.51 10.14 1.57
C VAL A 17 4.47 10.59 0.55
N LYS A 18 4.30 9.84 -0.54
CA LYS A 18 3.30 10.17 -1.58
C LYS A 18 1.87 10.18 -1.06
N VAL A 19 1.49 9.23 -0.21
CA VAL A 19 0.15 9.24 0.44
C VAL A 19 -0.03 10.47 1.31
N SER A 20 1.04 10.91 2.00
CA SER A 20 0.98 12.09 2.86
C SER A 20 0.82 13.40 2.08
N GLU A 21 1.44 13.50 0.90
CA GLU A 21 1.47 14.71 0.07
C GLU A 21 0.28 14.81 -0.89
N ALA A 22 -0.30 13.68 -1.30
CA ALA A 22 -1.34 13.64 -2.33
C ALA A 22 -2.58 12.83 -1.87
N PRO A 23 -3.53 13.49 -1.18
CA PRO A 23 -4.73 12.85 -0.61
C PRO A 23 -5.63 12.15 -1.64
N ARG A 24 -5.52 12.56 -2.91
CA ARG A 24 -6.38 12.09 -4.00
C ARG A 24 -5.93 10.80 -4.65
N PHE A 25 -4.76 10.25 -4.30
CA PHE A 25 -4.42 8.90 -4.77
C PHE A 25 -5.32 7.90 -4.04
N GLY A 26 -6.48 7.63 -4.65
CA GLY A 26 -7.55 6.81 -4.09
C GLY A 26 -7.10 5.38 -3.74
N HIS A 27 -6.02 4.91 -4.36
CA HIS A 27 -5.58 3.52 -4.28
C HIS A 27 -4.06 3.42 -4.18
N ILE A 28 -3.59 2.39 -3.46
CA ILE A 28 -2.17 2.13 -3.22
C ILE A 28 -1.42 1.70 -4.49
N CYS A 29 -2.05 0.98 -5.42
CA CYS A 29 -1.41 0.53 -6.66
C CYS A 29 -0.95 1.67 -7.58
N PRO A 30 -1.76 2.73 -7.85
CA PRO A 30 -1.29 3.94 -8.52
C PRO A 30 -0.10 4.62 -7.84
N ILE A 31 -0.09 4.68 -6.50
CA ILE A 31 1.04 5.25 -5.75
C ILE A 31 2.31 4.44 -6.00
N LEU A 32 2.20 3.12 -5.94
CA LEU A 32 3.32 2.22 -6.22
C LEU A 32 3.79 2.30 -7.68
N ASN A 33 2.89 2.52 -8.64
CA ASN A 33 3.27 2.79 -10.02
C ASN A 33 4.07 4.10 -10.15
N ALA A 34 3.66 5.16 -9.45
CA ALA A 34 4.40 6.43 -9.44
C ALA A 34 5.79 6.26 -8.81
N VAL A 35 5.91 5.50 -7.71
CA VAL A 35 7.22 5.15 -7.12
C VAL A 35 8.10 4.42 -8.14
N ARG A 36 7.56 3.45 -8.88
CA ARG A 36 8.30 2.74 -9.92
C ARG A 36 8.73 3.64 -11.08
N GLU A 37 7.90 4.58 -11.48
CA GLU A 37 8.20 5.54 -12.56
C GLU A 37 9.36 6.47 -12.17
N GLU A 38 9.38 6.91 -10.91
CA GLU A 38 10.42 7.79 -10.37
C GLU A 38 11.69 7.05 -9.95
N HIS A 39 11.57 5.77 -9.56
CA HIS A 39 12.66 4.90 -9.11
C HIS A 39 12.63 3.56 -9.88
N PRO A 40 13.05 3.53 -11.16
CA PRO A 40 13.00 2.32 -11.98
C PRO A 40 13.83 1.15 -11.43
N ASP A 41 14.88 1.44 -10.66
CA ASP A 41 15.71 0.47 -9.95
C ASP A 41 14.92 -0.33 -8.89
N LEU A 42 13.86 0.25 -8.34
CA LEU A 42 12.97 -0.40 -7.36
C LEU A 42 11.82 -1.19 -8.01
N SER A 43 11.79 -1.30 -9.35
CA SER A 43 10.66 -1.90 -10.10
C SER A 43 10.30 -3.31 -9.62
N ARG A 44 11.31 -4.15 -9.36
CA ARG A 44 11.06 -5.51 -8.83
C ARG A 44 10.40 -5.48 -7.46
N ALA A 45 10.92 -4.66 -6.54
CA ALA A 45 10.36 -4.53 -5.19
C ALA A 45 8.91 -4.02 -5.23
N VAL A 46 8.62 -3.05 -6.11
CA VAL A 46 7.25 -2.56 -6.35
C VAL A 46 6.32 -3.70 -6.80
N MET A 47 6.75 -4.53 -7.75
CA MET A 47 5.93 -5.64 -8.25
C MET A 47 5.66 -6.68 -7.18
N GLU A 48 6.65 -7.01 -6.35
CA GLU A 48 6.50 -7.95 -5.23
C GLU A 48 5.54 -7.41 -4.15
N ILE A 49 5.62 -6.12 -3.81
CA ILE A 49 4.68 -5.47 -2.88
C ILE A 49 3.26 -5.47 -3.45
N LYS A 50 3.08 -5.17 -4.75
CA LYS A 50 1.77 -5.22 -5.39
C LYS A 50 1.17 -6.63 -5.35
N ALA A 51 1.97 -7.66 -5.62
CA ALA A 51 1.53 -9.05 -5.54
C ALA A 51 1.09 -9.41 -4.11
N TYR A 52 1.85 -8.98 -3.11
CA TYR A 52 1.48 -9.16 -1.70
C TYR A 52 0.15 -8.49 -1.36
N ILE A 53 -0.03 -7.23 -1.77
CA ILE A 53 -1.27 -6.46 -1.56
C ILE A 53 -2.47 -7.17 -2.20
N VAL A 54 -2.34 -7.62 -3.45
CA VAL A 54 -3.43 -8.33 -4.15
C VAL A 54 -3.83 -9.61 -3.42
N ALA A 55 -2.84 -10.37 -2.92
CA ALA A 55 -3.10 -11.56 -2.13
C ALA A 55 -3.77 -11.22 -0.78
N ALA A 56 -3.33 -10.15 -0.10
CA ALA A 56 -3.90 -9.71 1.18
C ALA A 56 -5.34 -9.20 1.05
N LEU A 57 -5.70 -8.64 -0.11
CA LEU A 57 -7.05 -8.16 -0.41
C LEU A 57 -8.02 -9.29 -0.82
N ASP A 58 -7.58 -10.55 -0.87
CA ASP A 58 -8.41 -11.72 -1.16
C ASP A 58 -9.35 -11.52 -2.38
N GLY A 59 -8.77 -11.09 -3.51
CA GLY A 59 -9.51 -10.86 -4.75
C GLY A 59 -10.41 -9.61 -4.73
N ALA A 60 -10.25 -8.71 -3.76
CA ALA A 60 -10.78 -7.36 -3.85
C ALA A 60 -9.82 -6.47 -4.67
N ASN A 61 -10.38 -5.66 -5.57
CA ASN A 61 -9.59 -4.79 -6.45
C ASN A 61 -8.98 -3.59 -5.73
N THR A 62 -9.55 -3.19 -4.58
CA THR A 62 -9.12 -2.04 -3.79
C THR A 62 -9.29 -2.33 -2.29
N LEU A 63 -8.55 -1.60 -1.44
CA LEU A 63 -8.73 -1.63 0.02
C LEU A 63 -10.18 -1.32 0.41
N GLU A 64 -10.79 -0.34 -0.25
CA GLU A 64 -12.20 0.02 -0.06
C GLU A 64 -13.14 -1.14 -0.37
N THR A 65 -12.90 -1.85 -1.48
CA THR A 65 -13.70 -3.03 -1.85
C THR A 65 -13.56 -4.12 -0.79
N TRP A 66 -12.34 -4.33 -0.28
CA TRP A 66 -12.09 -5.29 0.80
C TRP A 66 -12.79 -4.88 2.10
N GLN A 67 -12.73 -3.60 2.48
CA GLN A 67 -13.41 -3.08 3.68
C GLN A 67 -14.92 -3.25 3.58
N LEU A 68 -15.54 -2.88 2.46
CA LEU A 68 -16.96 -3.08 2.22
C LEU A 68 -17.36 -4.56 2.32
N ARG A 69 -16.56 -5.46 1.73
CA ARG A 69 -16.80 -6.92 1.82
C ARG A 69 -16.70 -7.46 3.24
N ASN A 70 -15.91 -6.83 4.10
CA ASN A 70 -15.71 -7.22 5.50
C ASN A 70 -16.63 -6.46 6.48
N GLY A 71 -17.65 -5.75 5.98
CA GLY A 71 -18.66 -5.08 6.82
C GLY A 71 -18.23 -3.74 7.39
N PHE A 72 -17.11 -3.16 6.93
CA PHE A 72 -16.76 -1.78 7.24
C PHE A 72 -17.63 -0.85 6.39
N LEU A 73 -18.15 0.22 7.01
CA LEU A 73 -18.93 1.23 6.31
C LEU A 73 -18.02 1.94 5.30
N GLY A 74 -18.48 2.03 4.05
CA GLY A 74 -17.77 2.72 2.97
C GLY A 74 -17.43 4.16 3.34
N TYR A 75 -16.40 4.70 2.69
CA TYR A 75 -15.86 6.00 3.08
C TYR A 75 -16.79 7.15 2.69
N SER A 76 -17.19 7.95 3.67
CA SER A 76 -17.75 9.28 3.44
C SER A 76 -16.71 10.40 3.58
N ASP A 77 -15.46 10.08 3.95
CA ASP A 77 -14.39 11.02 4.27
C ASP A 77 -13.07 10.63 3.59
N ILE A 78 -12.56 11.52 2.71
CA ILE A 78 -11.28 11.37 2.00
C ILE A 78 -10.11 11.27 2.98
N ASP A 79 -10.18 11.98 4.12
CA ASP A 79 -9.13 11.93 5.12
C ASP A 79 -9.09 10.58 5.85
N GLN A 80 -10.22 9.91 6.04
CA GLN A 80 -10.24 8.55 6.57
C GLN A 80 -9.56 7.57 5.61
N CYS A 81 -9.85 7.64 4.31
CA CYS A 81 -9.15 6.78 3.33
C CYS A 81 -7.63 7.00 3.37
N ARG A 82 -7.20 8.25 3.54
CA ARG A 82 -5.78 8.60 3.65
C ARG A 82 -5.15 7.98 4.91
N ARG A 83 -5.81 8.12 6.07
CA ARG A 83 -5.37 7.51 7.34
C ARG A 83 -5.25 5.99 7.23
N ASP A 84 -6.24 5.32 6.64
CA ASP A 84 -6.24 3.86 6.50
C ASP A 84 -5.10 3.37 5.60
N ARG A 85 -4.82 4.08 4.49
CA ARG A 85 -3.66 3.77 3.64
C ARG A 85 -2.34 3.97 4.37
N LEU A 86 -2.19 5.07 5.13
CA LEU A 86 -1.00 5.31 5.93
C LEU A 86 -0.83 4.23 6.98
N ALA A 87 -1.88 3.88 7.72
CA ALA A 87 -1.87 2.82 8.71
C ALA A 87 -1.50 1.46 8.11
N TRP A 88 -1.97 1.16 6.89
CA TRP A 88 -1.61 -0.07 6.21
C TRP A 88 -0.14 -0.09 5.76
N ILE A 89 0.37 1.03 5.25
CA ILE A 89 1.79 1.16 4.89
C ILE A 89 2.67 1.07 6.14
N ASP A 90 2.27 1.74 7.22
CA ASP A 90 2.96 1.69 8.51
C ASP A 90 2.98 0.26 9.06
N TRP A 91 1.86 -0.46 8.99
CA TRP A 91 1.81 -1.89 9.33
C TRP A 91 2.75 -2.75 8.46
N MET A 92 2.87 -2.47 7.15
CA MET A 92 3.82 -3.17 6.27
C MET A 92 5.29 -2.81 6.58
N LEU A 93 5.56 -1.58 7.03
CA LEU A 93 6.90 -1.12 7.44
C LEU A 93 7.33 -1.68 8.80
N ASP A 94 6.35 -1.88 9.68
CA ASP A 94 6.47 -2.45 11.01
C ASP A 94 6.40 -3.99 11.01
N GLU A 95 6.45 -4.67 9.86
CA GLU A 95 6.60 -6.14 9.83
C GLU A 95 8.05 -6.56 10.12
N PRO A 96 8.31 -7.23 11.27
CA PRO A 96 9.26 -8.32 11.36
C PRO A 96 8.45 -9.61 11.48
N LYS A 97 8.38 -10.42 10.43
CA LYS A 97 7.74 -11.74 10.50
C LYS A 97 8.63 -12.83 9.96
N GLU A 98 9.83 -12.94 10.54
CA GLU A 98 10.38 -14.23 10.95
C GLU A 98 11.15 -14.04 12.27
N ALA A 99 10.83 -14.89 13.25
CA ALA A 99 11.84 -15.64 13.98
C ALA A 99 11.67 -17.11 13.54
#